data_AF-A0A968R8G3-F1
#
_entry.id   AF-A0A968R8G3-F1
#
_cell.length_a   1.000
_cell.length_b   1.000
_cell.length_c   1.000
_cell.angle_alpha   90.00
_cell.angle_beta   90.00
_cell.angle_gamma   90.00
#
_symmetry.space_group_name_H-M   'P 1'
#
loop_
_entity.id
_entity.type
_entity.pdbx_description
1 polymer ?
#
loop_
_entity_poly.entity_id
_entity_poly.type
_entity_poly.pdbx_seq_one_letter_code
_entity_poly.pdbx_strand_id
1 'polypeptide(L)' 'LRPEAELYPFNLQESMPQFLLPLLPEDPEPVVNLSEVLRQVYQEAALDLAIDYSVSPVPPLSESDWQWVRSLT' A
#
# COMPACT_ATOMS: atom_id res chain seq x y z
N LEU A 1 0.87 -10.34 28.54
CA LEU A 1 1.54 -10.87 27.32
C LEU A 1 1.22 -9.90 26.19
N ARG A 2 2.22 -9.41 25.45
CA ARG A 2 1.97 -8.64 24.21
C ARG A 2 1.72 -9.67 23.10
N PRO A 3 0.70 -9.50 22.24
CA PRO A 3 0.54 -10.38 21.08
C PRO A 3 1.78 -10.28 20.20
N GLU A 4 2.28 -11.42 19.75
CA GLU A 4 3.33 -11.49 18.73
C GLU A 4 2.71 -11.17 17.37
N ALA A 5 3.47 -10.45 16.54
CA ALA A 5 3.05 -10.07 15.20
C ALA A 5 4.25 -10.02 14.28
N GLU A 6 4.02 -10.36 13.01
CA GLU A 6 5.00 -10.22 11.95
C GLU A 6 4.87 -8.83 11.32
N LEU A 7 6.00 -8.15 11.15
CA LEU A 7 6.06 -6.85 10.49
C LEU A 7 6.58 -7.01 9.07
N TYR A 8 5.82 -6.51 8.11
CA TYR A 8 6.17 -6.44 6.69
C TYR A 8 6.38 -4.97 6.29
N PRO A 9 7.57 -4.39 6.54
CA PRO A 9 7.82 -2.98 6.28
C PRO A 9 8.06 -2.71 4.79
N PHE A 10 7.63 -1.55 4.31
CA PHE A 10 7.95 -1.03 2.99
C PHE A 10 7.81 0.50 2.97
N ASN A 11 8.50 1.14 2.03
CA ASN A 11 8.46 2.58 1.77
C ASN A 11 7.66 2.92 0.51
N LEU A 12 7.38 4.21 0.26
CA LEU A 12 6.55 4.67 -0.87
C LEU A 12 7.01 4.20 -2.25
N GLN A 13 8.33 4.11 -2.47
CA GLN A 13 8.91 3.75 -3.77
C GLN A 13 9.09 2.23 -3.93
N GLU A 14 8.88 1.47 -2.86
CA GLU A 14 9.04 0.01 -2.85
C GLU A 14 7.72 -0.67 -3.22
N SER A 15 7.81 -1.86 -3.79
CA SER A 15 6.62 -2.69 -4.00
C SER A 15 6.08 -3.17 -2.65
N MET A 16 4.76 -3.11 -2.47
CA MET A 16 4.12 -3.61 -1.25
C MET A 16 4.39 -5.13 -1.14
N PRO A 17 4.81 -5.62 0.05
CA PRO A 17 5.11 -7.03 0.23
C PRO A 17 3.85 -7.88 0.09
N GLN A 18 4.03 -9.07 -0.48
CA GLN A 18 3.06 -10.15 -0.39
C GLN A 18 3.38 -11.01 0.83
N PHE A 19 2.36 -11.57 1.45
CA PHE A 19 2.52 -12.46 2.60
C PHE A 19 1.56 -13.64 2.51
N LEU A 20 1.91 -14.73 3.18
CA LEU A 20 1.03 -15.89 3.32
C LEU A 20 0.08 -15.63 4.49
N LEU A 21 -1.22 -15.80 4.26
CA LEU A 21 -2.21 -15.66 5.33
C LEU A 21 -2.37 -17.01 6.05
N PRO A 22 -2.00 -17.11 7.33
CA PRO A 22 -2.15 -18.37 8.06
C PRO A 22 -3.62 -18.73 8.20
N LEU A 23 -3.96 -19.96 7.79
CA LEU A 23 -5.29 -20.56 7.92
C LEU A 23 -5.28 -21.66 8.99
N LEU A 24 -6.33 -22.49 9.03
CA LEU A 24 -6.35 -23.65 9.90
C LEU A 24 -5.26 -24.64 9.48
N PRO A 25 -4.75 -25.47 10.42
CA PRO A 25 -3.85 -26.57 10.05
C PRO A 25 -4.47 -27.42 8.94
N GLU A 26 -3.64 -27.83 7.98
CA GLU A 26 -4.00 -28.56 6.74
C GLU A 26 -4.53 -27.70 5.57
N ASP A 27 -4.90 -26.42 5.80
CA ASP A 27 -5.30 -25.53 4.69
C ASP A 27 -4.06 -24.89 4.03
N PRO A 28 -4.03 -24.79 2.68
CA PRO A 28 -2.96 -24.08 2.00
C PRO A 28 -3.07 -22.58 2.28
N GLU A 29 -2.00 -21.99 2.80
CA GLU A 29 -1.95 -20.54 3.05
C GLU A 29 -1.98 -19.78 1.70
N PRO A 30 -2.99 -18.92 1.46
CA PRO A 30 -3.05 -18.13 0.26
C PRO A 30 -2.05 -16.98 0.33
N VAL A 31 -1.49 -16.61 -0.81
CA VAL A 31 -0.71 -15.38 -0.96
C VAL A 31 -1.67 -14.19 -1.00
N VAL A 32 -1.50 -13.25 -0.07
CA VAL A 32 -2.24 -12.00 -0.04
C VAL A 32 -1.44 -10.91 -0.76
N ASN A 33 -2.07 -10.29 -1.77
CA ASN A 33 -1.52 -9.16 -2.51
C ASN A 33 -2.32 -7.88 -2.22
N LEU A 34 -1.93 -7.15 -1.17
CA LEU A 34 -2.61 -5.92 -0.77
C LEU A 34 -2.49 -4.80 -1.81
N SER A 35 -1.43 -4.78 -2.63
CA SER A 35 -1.30 -3.80 -3.72
C SER A 35 -2.46 -3.91 -4.71
N GLU A 36 -2.87 -5.14 -5.02
CA GLU A 36 -3.95 -5.38 -5.97
C GLU A 36 -5.31 -4.97 -5.40
N VAL A 37 -5.58 -5.35 -4.14
CA VAL A 37 -6.81 -4.96 -3.43
C VAL A 37 -6.93 -3.44 -3.34
N LEU A 38 -5.85 -2.75 -2.96
CA LEU A 38 -5.83 -1.30 -2.87
C LEU A 38 -6.14 -0.64 -4.22
N ARG A 39 -5.54 -1.14 -5.30
CA ARG A 39 -5.77 -0.62 -6.66
C ARG A 39 -7.22 -0.83 -7.10
N GLN A 40 -7.82 -1.97 -6.79
CA GLN A 40 -9.24 -2.21 -7.11
C GLN A 40 -10.16 -1.23 -6.38
N VAL A 41 -9.97 -1.08 -5.06
CA VAL A 41 -10.76 -0.12 -4.26
C VAL A 41 -10.57 1.32 -4.77
N TYR A 42 -9.34 1.69 -5.13
CA TYR A 42 -9.02 3.00 -5.69
C TYR A 42 -9.81 3.28 -6.98
N GLN A 43 -9.83 2.30 -7.88
CA GLN A 43 -10.53 2.39 -9.16
C GLN A 43 -12.05 2.44 -8.99
N GLU A 44 -12.61 1.55 -8.16
CA GLU A 44 -14.06 1.48 -7.92
C GLU A 44 -14.60 2.75 -7.25
N ALA A 45 -13.81 3.36 -6.37
CA ALA A 45 -14.17 4.61 -5.72
C ALA A 45 -13.85 5.87 -6.56
N ALA A 46 -13.24 5.71 -7.74
CA ALA A 46 -12.82 6.80 -8.63
C ALA A 46 -12.07 7.92 -7.88
N LEU A 47 -11.09 7.52 -7.05
CA LEU A 47 -10.39 8.46 -6.17
C LEU A 47 -9.55 9.47 -6.92
N ASP A 48 -9.14 9.17 -8.16
CA ASP A 48 -8.49 10.10 -9.09
C ASP A 48 -9.34 11.33 -9.38
N LEU A 49 -10.67 11.20 -9.31
CA LEU A 49 -11.61 12.31 -9.50
C LEU A 49 -11.97 13.03 -8.20
N ALA A 50 -11.82 12.35 -7.06
CA ALA A 50 -12.21 12.87 -5.75
C ALA A 50 -11.06 13.59 -5.01
N ILE A 51 -9.81 13.24 -5.32
CA ILE A 51 -8.61 13.72 -4.63
C ILE A 51 -7.80 14.60 -5.58
N ASP A 52 -7.47 15.81 -5.13
CA ASP A 52 -6.56 16.70 -5.85
C ASP A 52 -5.10 16.28 -5.62
N TYR A 53 -4.53 15.54 -6.58
CA TYR A 53 -3.12 15.12 -6.54
C TYR A 53 -2.12 16.20 -6.98
N SER A 54 -2.60 17.39 -7.35
CA SER A 54 -1.71 18.49 -7.76
C SER A 54 -1.02 19.17 -6.57
N VAL A 55 -1.56 18.98 -5.36
CA VAL A 55 -1.07 19.60 -4.11
C VAL A 55 -0.23 18.63 -3.28
N SER A 56 0.66 19.17 -2.46
CA SER A 56 1.48 18.37 -1.55
C SER A 56 0.60 17.64 -0.51
N PRO A 57 0.83 16.36 -0.23
CA PRO A 57 0.03 15.60 0.74
C PRO A 57 0.29 16.07 2.17
N VAL A 58 -0.57 15.64 3.09
CA VAL A 58 -0.44 15.92 4.52
C VAL A 58 -0.24 14.59 5.28
N PRO A 59 0.85 14.43 6.05
CA PRO A 59 1.98 15.36 6.23
C PRO A 59 2.79 15.55 4.94
N PRO A 60 3.51 16.67 4.80
CA PRO A 60 4.31 16.95 3.61
C PRO A 60 5.42 15.91 3.44
N LEU A 61 5.65 15.51 2.18
CA LEU A 61 6.77 14.65 1.81
C LEU A 61 8.10 15.40 1.88
N SER A 62 9.19 14.64 1.92
CA SER A 62 10.52 15.18 1.65
C SER A 62 10.58 15.75 0.23
N GLU A 63 11.48 16.70 -0.02
CA GLU A 63 11.66 17.29 -1.35
C GLU A 63 11.97 16.21 -2.41
N SER A 64 12.81 15.23 -2.07
CA SER A 64 13.16 14.13 -2.97
C SER A 64 11.97 13.23 -3.30
N ASP A 65 11.13 12.91 -2.30
CA ASP A 65 9.94 12.08 -2.54
C ASP A 65 8.88 12.84 -3.32
N TRP A 66 8.73 14.14 -3.07
CA TRP A 66 7.80 14.98 -3.83
C TRP A 66 8.21 15.08 -5.30
N GLN A 67 9.50 15.27 -5.59
CA GLN A 67 10.01 15.26 -6.96
C GLN A 67 9.78 13.92 -7.66
N TRP A 68 10.00 12.81 -6.95
CA TRP A 68 9.68 11.47 -7.45
C TRP A 68 8.19 11.32 -7.77
N VAL A 69 7.27 11.66 -6.85
CA VAL A 69 5.81 11.58 -7.10
C VAL A 69 5.42 12.36 -8.35
N ARG A 70 5.95 13.58 -8.52
CA ARG A 70 5.67 14.46 -9.66
C ARG A 70 6.21 13.92 -10.98
N SER A 71 7.13 12.95 -10.95
CA SER A 71 7.64 12.27 -12.15
C SER A 71 6.80 11.06 -12.59
N LEU A 72 5.86 10.60 -11.77
CA LEU A 72 4.99 9.45 -12.06
C LEU A 72 3.76 9.81 -12.91
N THR A 73 3.55 11.11 -13.17
CA THR A 73 2.36 11.64 -13.85
C THR A 73 2.58 11.79 -15.35
#